data_AF-A0A5X6X3W3-F1
#
_entry.id   AF-A0A5X6X3W3-F1
#
_cell.length_a   1.000
_cell.length_b   1.000
_cell.length_c   1.000
_cell.angle_alpha   90.00
_cell.angle_beta   90.00
_cell.angle_gamma   90.00
#
_symmetry.space_group_name_H-M   'P 1'
#
loop_
_entity.id
_entity.type
_entity.pdbx_description
1 polymer ?
#
loop_
_entity_poly.entity_id
_entity_poly.type
_entity_poly.pdbx_seq_one_letter_code
_entity_poly.pdbx_strand_id
1 'polypeptide(L)'
;NLESQLKQQNAADKLDQVLAEIPRVREDLGFIPLVTPTSQIVGTQAVLNVLTGERYKTIAKETAGILKGEYGHTPVPVNAALQARVLEGGAPVTCRPADLLKPELAELEADVRRQAQEKGITLAENAIDDVLTVALFPQPGLKFLENRNNPA
;
A
#
# COMPACT_ATOMS: atom_id res chain seq x y z
N ASN A 1 15.47 -2.52 -5.21
CA ASN A 1 14.71 -1.82 -4.15
C ASN A 1 15.18 -2.27 -2.78
N LEU A 2 15.01 -3.55 -2.40
CA LEU A 2 15.43 -4.11 -1.11
C LEU A 2 16.89 -3.78 -0.70
N GLU A 3 17.85 -3.98 -1.60
CA GLU A 3 19.26 -3.63 -1.35
C GLU A 3 19.45 -2.12 -1.08
N SER A 4 18.69 -1.27 -1.76
CA SER A 4 18.71 0.18 -1.52
C SER A 4 18.12 0.54 -0.15
N GLN A 5 17.08 -0.16 0.30
CA GLN A 5 16.50 0.02 1.65
C GLN A 5 17.52 -0.36 2.74
N LEU A 6 18.23 -1.49 2.55
CA LEU A 6 19.27 -1.92 3.48
C LEU A 6 20.46 -0.96 3.52
N LYS A 7 20.90 -0.46 2.36
CA LYS A 7 21.95 0.56 2.27
C LYS A 7 21.58 1.85 3.00
N GLN A 8 20.35 2.34 2.83
CA GLN A 8 19.85 3.53 3.55
C GLN A 8 19.84 3.34 5.08
N GLN A 9 19.76 2.11 5.56
CA GLN A 9 19.78 1.77 6.98
C GLN A 9 21.15 1.26 7.47
N ASN A 10 22.21 1.44 6.67
CA ASN A 10 23.57 0.96 6.97
C ASN A 10 23.64 -0.54 7.33
N ALA A 11 22.79 -1.36 6.71
CA ALA A 11 22.62 -2.79 7.01
C ALA A 11 22.78 -3.67 5.76
N ALA A 12 23.63 -3.25 4.81
CA ALA A 12 23.83 -3.95 3.55
C ALA A 12 24.39 -5.38 3.74
N ASP A 13 25.12 -5.61 4.84
CA ASP A 13 25.64 -6.91 5.28
C ASP A 13 24.54 -7.93 5.65
N LYS A 14 23.30 -7.46 5.87
CA LYS A 14 22.17 -8.32 6.23
C LYS A 14 21.36 -8.82 5.03
N LEU A 15 21.79 -8.55 3.80
CA LEU A 15 21.07 -8.94 2.59
C LEU A 15 20.73 -10.44 2.55
N ASP A 16 21.69 -11.30 2.86
CA ASP A 16 21.49 -12.75 2.83
C ASP A 16 20.44 -13.22 3.85
N GLN A 17 20.42 -12.60 5.03
CA GLN A 17 19.41 -12.87 6.06
C GLN A 17 18.01 -12.47 5.59
N VAL A 18 17.90 -11.33 4.90
CA VAL A 18 16.62 -10.87 4.35
C VAL A 18 16.15 -11.80 3.23
N LEU A 19 17.04 -12.21 2.33
CA LEU A 19 16.71 -13.16 1.27
C LEU A 19 16.22 -14.51 1.84
N ALA A 20 16.80 -14.98 2.94
CA ALA A 20 16.36 -16.17 3.66
C ALA A 20 15.01 -15.98 4.40
N GLU A 21 14.67 -14.75 4.80
CA GLU A 21 13.43 -14.43 5.51
C GLU A 21 12.23 -14.26 4.56
N ILE A 22 12.45 -13.75 3.34
CA ILE A 22 11.40 -13.59 2.30
C ILE A 22 10.52 -14.83 2.11
N PRO A 23 11.05 -16.05 1.87
CA PRO A 23 10.20 -17.22 1.66
C PRO A 23 9.34 -17.56 2.88
N ARG A 24 9.83 -17.31 4.09
CA ARG A 24 9.08 -17.56 5.34
C ARG A 24 7.95 -16.55 5.52
N VAL A 25 8.21 -15.27 5.22
CA VAL A 25 7.16 -14.24 5.22
C VAL A 25 6.12 -14.54 4.15
N ARG A 26 6.55 -14.96 2.96
CA ARG A 26 5.63 -15.34 1.88
C ARG A 26 4.73 -16.51 2.28
N GLU A 27 5.26 -17.51 2.96
CA GLU A 27 4.48 -18.63 3.52
C GLU A 27 3.48 -18.15 4.58
N ASP A 28 3.93 -17.33 5.54
CA ASP A 28 3.05 -16.77 6.57
C ASP A 28 1.91 -15.91 5.99
N LEU A 29 2.12 -15.31 4.82
CA LEU A 29 1.13 -14.53 4.08
C LEU A 29 0.38 -15.36 3.02
N GLY A 30 0.33 -16.68 3.16
CA GLY A 30 -0.52 -17.53 2.33
C GLY A 30 -0.02 -17.72 0.90
N PHE A 31 1.30 -17.72 0.70
CA PHE A 31 1.98 -17.89 -0.59
C PHE A 31 1.59 -16.89 -1.69
N ILE A 32 1.25 -15.65 -1.31
CA ILE A 32 0.96 -14.58 -2.27
C ILE A 32 2.02 -14.49 -3.38
N PRO A 33 1.62 -14.27 -4.64
CA PRO A 33 2.57 -14.07 -5.74
C PRO A 33 3.47 -12.87 -5.48
N LEU A 34 4.75 -12.96 -5.81
CA LEU A 34 5.71 -11.87 -5.65
C LEU A 34 5.70 -10.95 -6.88
N VAL A 35 4.60 -10.20 -7.04
CA VAL A 35 4.42 -9.18 -8.08
C VAL A 35 4.15 -7.83 -7.41
N THR A 36 4.23 -6.70 -8.12
CA THR A 36 3.83 -5.42 -7.53
C THR A 36 2.31 -5.42 -7.28
N PRO A 37 1.81 -5.00 -6.10
CA PRO A 37 2.54 -4.45 -4.93
C PRO A 37 3.02 -5.49 -3.89
N THR A 38 2.53 -6.74 -3.94
CA THR A 38 2.76 -7.77 -2.91
C THR A 38 4.23 -8.15 -2.70
N SER A 39 5.09 -8.07 -3.73
CA SER A 39 6.53 -8.29 -3.62
C SER A 39 7.20 -7.29 -2.66
N GLN A 40 6.74 -6.04 -2.66
CA GLN A 40 7.24 -5.00 -1.76
C GLN A 40 6.77 -5.23 -0.33
N ILE A 41 5.51 -5.66 -0.14
CA ILE A 41 4.95 -5.98 1.18
C ILE A 41 5.78 -7.07 1.86
N VAL A 42 6.02 -8.19 1.15
CA VAL A 42 6.84 -9.30 1.66
C VAL A 42 8.27 -8.84 1.94
N GLY A 43 8.88 -8.10 1.02
CA GLY A 43 10.26 -7.63 1.16
C GLY A 43 10.43 -6.68 2.35
N THR A 44 9.55 -5.70 2.52
CA THR A 44 9.59 -4.75 3.63
C THR A 44 9.38 -5.45 4.97
N GLN A 45 8.44 -6.39 5.07
CA GLN A 45 8.25 -7.15 6.30
C GLN A 45 9.46 -8.03 6.63
N ALA A 46 10.09 -8.66 5.64
CA ALA A 46 11.31 -9.44 5.84
C ALA A 46 12.48 -8.58 6.34
N VAL A 47 12.65 -7.38 5.77
CA VAL A 47 13.63 -6.40 6.26
C VAL A 47 13.34 -6.03 7.72
N LEU A 48 12.10 -5.72 8.09
CA LEU A 48 11.73 -5.40 9.47
C LEU A 48 12.06 -6.55 10.43
N ASN A 49 11.74 -7.79 10.07
CA ASN A 49 12.04 -8.96 10.90
C ASN A 49 13.55 -9.10 11.17
N VAL A 50 14.38 -8.94 10.13
CA VAL A 50 15.85 -9.05 10.23
C VAL A 50 16.48 -7.88 11.00
N LEU A 51 16.00 -6.65 10.78
CA LEU A 51 16.56 -5.48 11.45
C LEU A 51 16.18 -5.41 12.92
N THR A 52 14.97 -5.85 13.27
CA THR A 52 14.51 -5.91 14.67
C THR A 52 15.05 -7.12 15.43
N GLY A 53 15.55 -8.14 14.73
CA GLY A 53 16.07 -9.38 15.31
C GLY A 53 14.97 -10.34 15.83
N GLU A 54 13.70 -10.01 15.59
CA GLU A 54 12.54 -10.77 16.07
C GLU A 54 11.43 -10.75 15.00
N ARG A 55 11.00 -11.93 14.56
CA ARG A 55 9.99 -12.05 13.49
C ARG A 55 8.67 -11.40 13.94
N TYR A 56 8.16 -10.49 13.14
CA TYR A 56 6.90 -9.78 13.36
C TYR A 56 6.82 -9.03 14.70
N LYS A 57 7.96 -8.62 15.28
CA LYS A 57 7.95 -7.66 16.41
C LYS A 57 7.07 -6.45 16.07
N THR A 58 7.31 -5.91 14.88
CA THR A 58 6.46 -4.93 14.22
C THR A 58 5.86 -5.54 12.97
N ILE A 59 4.54 -5.41 12.80
CA ILE A 59 3.83 -5.82 11.58
C ILE A 59 3.59 -4.56 10.75
N ALA A 60 4.08 -4.54 9.51
CA ALA A 60 3.83 -3.43 8.59
C ALA A 60 2.34 -3.31 8.28
N LYS A 61 1.87 -2.08 8.01
CA LYS A 61 0.45 -1.80 7.75
C LYS A 61 -0.09 -2.66 6.60
N GLU A 62 0.66 -2.77 5.51
CA GLU A 62 0.27 -3.52 4.33
C GLU A 62 0.26 -5.03 4.60
N THR A 63 1.21 -5.54 5.39
CA THR A 63 1.21 -6.94 5.87
C THR A 63 -0.05 -7.23 6.70
N ALA A 64 -0.41 -6.32 7.60
CA ALA A 64 -1.64 -6.45 8.39
C ALA A 64 -2.88 -6.44 7.49
N GLY A 65 -2.91 -5.64 6.42
CA GLY A 65 -4.01 -5.64 5.47
C GLY A 65 -4.16 -6.96 4.70
N ILE A 66 -3.05 -7.59 4.30
CA ILE A 66 -3.08 -8.96 3.72
C ILE A 66 -3.70 -9.94 4.73
N LEU A 67 -3.22 -9.92 5.97
CA LEU A 67 -3.71 -10.79 7.05
C LEU A 67 -5.20 -10.56 7.37
N LYS A 68 -5.67 -9.32 7.29
CA LYS A 68 -7.09 -8.94 7.48
C LYS A 68 -7.98 -9.27 6.28
N GLY A 69 -7.42 -9.66 5.14
CA GLY A 69 -8.17 -9.92 3.90
C GLY A 69 -8.54 -8.66 3.11
N GLU A 70 -7.98 -7.49 3.46
CA GLU A 70 -8.29 -6.20 2.82
C GLU A 70 -7.86 -6.14 1.34
N TYR A 71 -6.92 -7.01 0.94
CA TYR A 71 -6.45 -7.16 -0.44
C TYR A 71 -7.13 -8.33 -1.18
N GLY A 72 -8.03 -9.05 -0.53
CA GLY A 72 -8.69 -10.25 -1.05
C GLY A 72 -8.10 -11.56 -0.56
N HIS A 73 -8.43 -12.66 -1.24
CA HIS A 73 -8.04 -14.00 -0.84
C HIS A 73 -6.61 -14.35 -1.24
N THR A 74 -5.89 -14.96 -0.31
CA THR A 74 -4.57 -15.54 -0.56
C THR A 74 -4.70 -16.96 -1.15
N PRO A 75 -3.71 -17.45 -1.92
CA PRO A 75 -3.74 -18.80 -2.50
C PRO A 75 -3.97 -19.93 -1.49
N VAL A 76 -3.40 -19.80 -0.29
CA VAL A 76 -3.65 -20.68 0.86
C VAL A 76 -3.92 -19.85 2.11
N PRO A 77 -4.45 -20.43 3.20
CA PRO A 77 -4.65 -19.70 4.44
C PRO A 77 -3.36 -19.05 4.94
N VAL A 78 -3.49 -17.81 5.43
CA VAL A 78 -2.40 -17.10 6.11
C VAL A 78 -2.12 -17.73 7.48
N ASN A 79 -1.00 -17.35 8.10
CA ASN A 79 -0.67 -17.75 9.46
C ASN A 79 -1.76 -17.30 10.45
N ALA A 80 -2.43 -18.26 11.08
CA ALA A 80 -3.58 -18.01 11.94
C ALA A 80 -3.24 -17.15 13.18
N ALA A 81 -2.04 -17.31 13.76
CA ALA A 81 -1.63 -16.55 14.94
C ALA A 81 -1.37 -15.08 14.59
N LEU A 82 -0.73 -14.83 13.43
CA LEU A 82 -0.52 -13.46 12.93
C LEU A 82 -1.84 -12.79 12.55
N GLN A 83 -2.74 -13.53 11.88
CA GLN A 83 -4.07 -13.03 11.53
C GLN A 83 -4.87 -12.65 12.78
N ALA A 84 -4.94 -13.55 13.78
CA ALA A 84 -5.63 -13.25 15.03
C ALA A 84 -5.05 -12.02 15.73
N ARG A 85 -3.71 -11.86 15.73
CA ARG A 85 -3.04 -10.70 16.33
C ARG A 85 -3.42 -9.38 15.67
N VAL A 86 -3.52 -9.32 14.33
CA VAL A 86 -3.87 -8.06 13.65
C VAL A 86 -5.38 -7.77 13.63
N LEU A 87 -6.21 -8.79 13.83
CA LEU A 87 -7.67 -8.65 13.90
C LEU A 87 -8.14 -8.12 15.25
N GLU A 88 -7.37 -8.33 16.33
CA GLU A 88 -7.68 -7.84 17.68
C GLU A 88 -9.11 -8.21 18.14
N GLY A 89 -9.53 -9.44 17.83
CA GLY A 89 -10.87 -9.95 18.14
C GLY A 89 -11.93 -9.69 17.06
N GLY A 90 -11.59 -8.98 15.98
CA GLY A 90 -12.43 -8.83 14.79
C GLY A 90 -12.43 -10.07 13.88
N ALA A 91 -13.21 -9.99 12.81
CA ALA A 91 -13.26 -11.01 11.76
C ALA A 91 -12.52 -10.54 10.49
N PRO A 92 -11.86 -11.45 9.75
CA PRO A 92 -11.23 -11.09 8.49
C PRO A 92 -12.27 -10.75 7.42
N VAL A 93 -11.89 -9.87 6.48
CA VAL A 93 -12.65 -9.61 5.26
C VAL A 93 -12.62 -10.86 4.38
N THR A 94 -13.81 -11.37 4.07
CA THR A 94 -14.01 -12.58 3.25
C THR A 94 -14.83 -12.34 1.98
N CYS A 95 -15.25 -11.09 1.74
CA CYS A 95 -15.93 -10.68 0.52
C CYS A 95 -14.94 -10.03 -0.47
N ARG A 96 -15.42 -9.58 -1.63
CA ARG A 96 -14.62 -8.75 -2.53
C ARG A 96 -14.43 -7.38 -1.87
N PRO A 97 -13.19 -6.88 -1.63
CA PRO A 97 -12.98 -5.66 -0.83
C PRO A 97 -13.75 -4.42 -1.30
N ALA A 98 -13.95 -4.28 -2.61
CA ALA A 98 -14.72 -3.17 -3.19
C ALA A 98 -16.20 -3.16 -2.78
N ASP A 99 -16.75 -4.27 -2.28
CA ASP A 99 -18.14 -4.33 -1.78
C ASP A 99 -18.31 -3.55 -0.46
N LEU A 100 -17.20 -3.23 0.22
CA LEU A 100 -17.18 -2.42 1.44
C LEU A 100 -16.97 -0.93 1.18
N LEU A 101 -16.68 -0.54 -0.07
CA LEU A 101 -16.44 0.85 -0.46
C LEU A 101 -17.74 1.52 -0.90
N LYS A 102 -17.90 2.80 -0.53
CA LYS A 102 -19.00 3.63 -1.04
C LYS A 102 -18.61 4.20 -2.41
N PRO A 103 -19.56 4.51 -3.30
CA PRO A 103 -19.25 5.27 -4.51
C PRO A 103 -18.66 6.65 -4.20
N GLU A 104 -17.49 6.97 -4.75
CA GLU A 104 -16.71 8.16 -4.35
C GLU A 104 -16.76 9.31 -5.38
N LEU A 105 -17.21 9.04 -6.61
CA LEU A 105 -17.02 9.97 -7.73
C LEU A 105 -17.64 11.35 -7.49
N ALA A 106 -18.89 11.40 -7.02
CA ALA A 106 -19.59 12.68 -6.81
C ALA A 106 -18.90 13.54 -5.73
N GLU A 107 -18.35 12.91 -4.70
CA GLU A 107 -17.61 13.61 -3.63
C GLU A 107 -16.26 14.12 -4.14
N LEU A 108 -15.53 13.30 -4.90
CA LEU A 108 -14.26 13.66 -5.52
C LEU A 108 -14.41 14.80 -6.53
N GLU A 109 -15.46 14.78 -7.36
CA GLU A 109 -15.75 15.86 -8.30
C GLU A 109 -16.00 17.19 -7.58
N ALA A 110 -16.78 17.19 -6.51
CA ALA A 110 -17.07 18.38 -5.72
C ALA A 110 -15.81 18.93 -5.03
N ASP A 111 -14.99 18.05 -4.46
CA ASP A 111 -13.76 18.41 -3.77
C ASP A 111 -12.71 19.00 -4.73
N VAL A 112 -12.48 18.35 -5.88
CA VAL A 112 -11.52 18.85 -6.89
C VAL A 112 -11.96 20.19 -7.46
N ARG A 113 -13.25 20.39 -7.74
CA ARG A 113 -13.77 21.68 -8.19
C ARG A 113 -13.57 22.79 -7.15
N ARG A 114 -13.82 22.49 -5.87
CA ARG A 114 -13.58 23.43 -4.77
C ARG A 114 -12.10 23.78 -4.68
N GLN A 115 -11.21 22.78 -4.65
CA GLN A 115 -9.76 23.01 -4.57
C GLN A 115 -9.25 23.81 -5.76
N ALA A 116 -9.77 23.53 -6.96
CA ALA A 116 -9.40 24.29 -8.16
C ALA A 116 -9.82 25.75 -8.08
N GLN A 117 -11.01 26.05 -7.56
CA GLN A 117 -11.48 27.42 -7.32
C GLN A 117 -10.62 28.14 -6.27
N GLU A 118 -10.35 27.51 -5.14
CA GLU A 118 -9.56 28.08 -4.04
C GLU A 118 -8.11 28.39 -4.46
N LYS A 119 -7.54 27.56 -5.34
CA LYS A 119 -6.14 27.66 -5.78
C LYS A 119 -5.97 28.32 -7.16
N GLY A 120 -7.05 28.75 -7.81
CA GLY A 120 -7.02 29.34 -9.15
C GLY A 120 -6.54 28.39 -10.24
N ILE A 121 -6.74 27.08 -10.07
CA ILE A 121 -6.34 26.05 -11.02
C ILE A 121 -7.35 26.00 -12.16
N THR A 122 -6.87 26.09 -13.39
CA THR A 122 -7.71 25.85 -14.58
C THR A 122 -7.76 24.35 -14.85
N LEU A 123 -8.93 23.74 -14.63
CA LEU A 123 -9.17 22.35 -15.00
C LEU A 123 -9.22 22.18 -16.53
N ALA A 124 -8.98 20.96 -16.99
CA ALA A 124 -9.16 20.57 -18.39
C ALA A 124 -10.62 20.77 -18.84
N GLU A 125 -10.84 20.88 -20.15
CA GLU A 125 -12.18 20.94 -20.76
C GLU A 125 -13.05 19.77 -20.27
N ASN A 126 -12.49 18.56 -20.28
CA ASN A 126 -13.05 17.38 -19.63
C ASN A 126 -12.55 17.28 -18.18
N ALA A 127 -13.15 18.07 -17.29
CA ALA A 127 -12.74 18.13 -15.88
C ALA A 127 -12.72 16.78 -15.16
N ILE A 128 -13.44 15.76 -15.66
CA ILE A 128 -13.42 14.40 -15.13
C ILE A 128 -12.03 13.77 -15.17
N ASP A 129 -11.20 14.07 -16.17
CA ASP A 129 -9.84 13.52 -16.28
C ASP A 129 -8.95 14.04 -15.15
N ASP A 130 -9.16 15.29 -14.74
CA ASP A 130 -8.46 15.91 -13.60
C ASP A 130 -8.95 15.33 -12.27
N VAL A 131 -10.25 15.09 -12.17
CA VAL A 131 -10.84 14.41 -11.00
C VAL A 131 -10.25 13.01 -10.84
N LEU A 132 -10.16 12.23 -11.92
CA LEU A 132 -9.54 10.91 -11.90
C LEU A 132 -8.04 10.97 -11.59
N THR A 133 -7.34 11.99 -12.10
CA THR A 133 -5.92 12.21 -11.79
C THR A 133 -5.71 12.44 -10.29
N VAL A 134 -6.53 13.29 -9.66
CA VAL A 134 -6.48 13.54 -8.21
C VAL A 134 -6.99 12.33 -7.43
N ALA A 135 -7.99 11.60 -7.90
CA ALA A 135 -8.47 10.37 -7.25
C ALA A 135 -7.37 9.30 -7.16
N LEU A 136 -6.62 9.09 -8.26
CA LEU A 136 -5.51 8.13 -8.30
C LEU A 136 -4.28 8.62 -7.53
N PHE A 137 -4.03 9.93 -7.53
CA PHE A 137 -2.86 10.55 -6.91
C PHE A 137 -3.23 11.86 -6.21
N PRO A 138 -3.81 11.86 -4.99
CA PRO A 138 -4.39 13.06 -4.40
C PRO A 138 -3.43 14.25 -4.30
N GLN A 139 -2.28 14.06 -3.66
CA GLN A 139 -1.29 15.13 -3.49
C GLN A 139 -0.46 15.36 -4.77
N PRO A 140 0.13 14.33 -5.43
CA PRO A 140 0.93 14.56 -6.64
C PRO A 140 0.09 15.06 -7.82
N GLY A 141 -1.12 14.53 -7.98
CA GLY A 141 -2.08 14.95 -9.00
C GLY A 141 -2.45 16.41 -8.83
N LEU A 142 -2.86 16.83 -7.63
CA LEU A 142 -3.19 18.24 -7.37
C LEU A 142 -2.00 19.17 -7.63
N LYS A 143 -0.80 18.79 -7.14
CA LYS A 143 0.43 19.56 -7.40
C LYS A 143 0.75 19.64 -8.89
N PHE A 144 0.50 18.57 -9.65
CA PHE A 144 0.62 18.58 -11.10
C PHE A 144 -0.39 19.54 -11.73
N LEU A 145 -1.66 19.55 -11.29
CA LEU A 145 -2.67 20.48 -11.80
C LEU A 145 -2.28 21.94 -11.56
N GLU A 146 -1.76 22.25 -10.37
CA GLU A 146 -1.23 23.58 -10.01
C GLU A 146 -0.11 24.06 -10.96
N ASN A 147 0.66 23.13 -11.53
CA ASN A 147 1.84 23.42 -12.35
C ASN A 147 1.68 23.03 -13.82
N ARG A 148 0.49 22.60 -14.27
CA ARG A 148 0.29 21.99 -15.59
C ARG A 148 0.77 22.85 -16.77
N ASN A 149 0.61 24.16 -16.66
CA ASN A 149 1.01 25.14 -17.67
C ASN A 149 2.21 25.99 -17.20
N ASN A 150 2.99 25.49 -16.24
CA ASN A 150 4.18 26.15 -15.74
C ASN A 150 5.43 25.48 -16.36
N PRO A 151 6.07 26.09 -17.38
CA PRO A 151 7.25 25.55 -18.03
C PRO A 151 8.56 25.78 -17.26
N ALA A 152 8.50 26.45 -16.10
CA ALA A 152 9.66 26.81 -15.28
C ALA A 152 10.03 25.73 -14.25
#